data_AF-A0A535QV51-F1
#
_entry.id   AF-A0A535QV51-F1
#
_cell.length_a   1.000
_cell.length_b   1.000
_cell.length_c   1.000
_cell.angle_alpha   90.00
_cell.angle_beta   90.00
_cell.angle_gamma   90.00
#
_symmetry.space_group_name_H-M   'P 1'
#
loop_
_entity.id
_entity.type
_entity.pdbx_description
1 polymer ?
#
loop_
_entity_poly.entity_id
_entity_poly.type
_entity_poly.pdbx_seq_one_letter_code
_entity_poly.pdbx_strand_id
1 'polypeptide(L)'
;MREVIIRGGENIAPREVEEVLMWHAAVREAAVVGRPDPIYGEQVVAYVAVQGAWSEEMAQELRQYAARRLSPHKVPVDFMALDALPRNQMGKVERRLLRMREQARAAACKVEHAVFVS
;
A
#
# COMPACT_ATOMS: atom_id res chain seq x y z
N MET A 1 16.95 -0.42 -10.88
CA MET A 1 16.61 -1.26 -9.71
C MET A 1 15.11 -1.45 -9.70
N ARG A 2 14.62 -2.69 -9.83
CA ARG A 2 13.17 -2.96 -9.77
C ARG A 2 12.74 -2.81 -8.32
N GLU A 3 11.65 -2.09 -8.10
CA GLU A 3 11.07 -1.94 -6.77
C GLU A 3 10.38 -3.26 -6.38
N VAL A 4 10.76 -3.82 -5.24
CA VAL A 4 10.27 -5.09 -4.68
C VAL A 4 9.90 -4.85 -3.22
N ILE A 5 8.83 -5.49 -2.76
CA ILE A 5 8.44 -5.56 -1.36
C ILE A 5 8.84 -6.94 -0.84
N ILE A 6 9.56 -7.01 0.27
CA ILE A 6 9.99 -8.28 0.87
C ILE A 6 9.11 -8.57 2.08
N ARG A 7 8.17 -9.51 1.93
CA ARG A 7 7.23 -9.90 2.99
C ARG A 7 7.41 -11.35 3.36
N GLY A 8 7.84 -11.62 4.59
CA GLY A 8 8.02 -13.00 5.10
C GLY A 8 9.02 -13.82 4.29
N GLY A 9 9.99 -13.17 3.62
CA GLY A 9 10.95 -13.81 2.73
C GLY A 9 10.51 -13.92 1.26
N GLU A 10 9.28 -13.53 0.92
CA GLU A 10 8.80 -13.52 -0.47
C GLU A 10 8.98 -12.14 -1.14
N ASN A 11 9.35 -12.16 -2.41
CA ASN A 11 9.46 -10.98 -3.26
C ASN A 11 8.11 -10.67 -3.92
N ILE A 12 7.48 -9.58 -3.52
CA ILE A 12 6.22 -9.10 -4.07
C ILE A 12 6.52 -7.95 -5.02
N ALA A 13 6.05 -8.06 -6.26
CA ALA A 13 6.13 -6.99 -7.24
C ALA A 13 4.95 -6.03 -7.04
N PRO A 14 5.18 -4.76 -6.63
CA PRO A 14 4.09 -3.79 -6.44
C PRO A 14 3.20 -3.64 -7.67
N ARG A 15 3.83 -3.66 -8.86
CA ARG A 15 3.15 -3.49 -10.14
C ARG A 15 2.06 -4.54 -10.40
N GLU A 16 2.25 -5.78 -9.96
CA GLU A 16 1.25 -6.83 -10.12
C GLU A 16 -0.02 -6.51 -9.29
N VAL A 17 0.18 -6.03 -8.07
CA VAL A 17 -0.92 -5.64 -7.18
C VAL A 17 -1.61 -4.37 -7.69
N GLU A 18 -0.82 -3.39 -8.13
CA GLU A 18 -1.32 -2.15 -8.76
C GLU A 18 -2.19 -2.46 -9.98
N GLU A 19 -1.71 -3.33 -10.88
CA GLU A 19 -2.45 -3.75 -12.06
C GLU A 19 -3.78 -4.40 -11.67
N VAL A 20 -3.81 -5.33 -10.71
CA VAL A 20 -5.09 -5.90 -10.24
C VAL A 20 -6.03 -4.80 -9.70
N LEU A 21 -5.55 -3.89 -8.87
CA LEU A 21 -6.40 -2.84 -8.30
C LEU A 21 -6.94 -1.87 -9.36
N MET A 22 -6.13 -1.51 -10.36
CA MET A 22 -6.53 -0.61 -11.45
C MET A 22 -7.61 -1.20 -12.38
N TRP A 23 -7.84 -2.52 -12.34
CA TRP A 23 -8.96 -3.15 -13.07
C TRP A 23 -10.31 -3.02 -12.34
N HIS A 24 -10.31 -2.53 -11.11
CA HIS A 24 -11.54 -2.23 -10.40
C HIS A 24 -12.14 -0.91 -10.90
N ALA A 25 -13.44 -0.88 -11.22
CA ALA A 25 -14.09 0.30 -11.79
C ALA A 25 -14.01 1.55 -10.90
N ALA A 26 -14.00 1.37 -9.57
CA ALA A 26 -13.86 2.47 -8.61
C ALA A 26 -12.43 3.03 -8.52
N VAL A 27 -11.39 2.35 -9.01
CA VAL A 27 -10.00 2.79 -8.86
C VAL A 27 -9.57 3.53 -10.12
N ARG A 28 -9.12 4.77 -9.95
CA ARG A 28 -8.53 5.59 -11.02
C ARG A 28 -7.04 5.36 -11.13
N GLU A 29 -6.36 5.30 -9.99
CA GLU A 29 -4.93 5.04 -9.90
C GLU A 29 -4.60 4.25 -8.64
N ALA A 30 -3.56 3.43 -8.69
CA ALA A 30 -3.05 2.70 -7.54
C ALA A 30 -1.52 2.77 -7.48
N ALA A 31 -0.98 2.87 -6.27
CA ALA A 31 0.44 2.69 -5.98
C ALA A 31 0.60 1.81 -4.76
N VAL A 32 1.47 0.81 -4.86
CA VAL A 32 1.68 -0.17 -3.80
C VAL A 32 3.10 -0.04 -3.26
N VAL A 33 3.23 -0.03 -1.95
CA VAL A 33 4.52 0.12 -1.25
C VAL A 33 4.62 -0.83 -0.06
N GLY A 34 5.85 -1.08 0.38
CA GLY A 34 6.13 -1.82 1.59
C GLY A 34 6.10 -0.90 2.80
N ARG A 35 5.30 -1.25 3.81
CA ARG A 35 5.36 -0.67 5.15
C ARG A 35 6.27 -1.54 6.01
N PRO A 36 7.31 -0.99 6.67
CA PRO A 36 8.15 -1.76 7.58
C PRO A 36 7.32 -2.47 8.67
N ASP A 37 7.63 -3.73 8.93
CA ASP A 37 6.93 -4.58 9.88
C ASP A 37 7.92 -5.46 10.66
N PRO A 38 7.79 -5.57 11.99
CA PRO A 38 8.77 -6.32 12.80
C PRO A 38 8.70 -7.84 12.63
N ILE A 39 7.57 -8.38 12.15
CA ILE A 39 7.35 -9.83 12.03
C ILE A 39 7.67 -10.29 10.60
N TYR A 40 7.19 -9.56 9.61
CA TYR A 40 7.27 -9.93 8.20
C TYR A 40 8.32 -9.16 7.41
N GLY A 41 9.04 -8.21 8.02
CA GLY A 41 9.96 -7.30 7.35
C GLY A 41 9.22 -6.14 6.69
N GLU A 42 8.34 -6.43 5.73
CA GLU A 42 7.41 -5.46 5.15
C GLU A 42 5.98 -6.02 5.03
N GLN A 43 4.99 -5.15 5.15
CA GLN A 43 3.59 -5.40 4.81
C GLN A 43 3.21 -4.64 3.52
N VAL A 44 2.34 -5.23 2.71
CA VAL A 44 1.85 -4.62 1.47
C VAL A 44 0.78 -3.57 1.79
N VAL A 45 1.00 -2.31 1.42
CA VAL A 45 0.05 -1.21 1.59
C VAL A 45 -0.29 -0.61 0.24
N ALA A 46 -1.57 -0.34 0.00
CA ALA A 46 -2.06 0.27 -1.24
C ALA A 46 -2.52 1.71 -1.00
N TYR A 47 -1.97 2.64 -1.78
CA TYR A 47 -2.50 3.97 -1.94
C TYR A 47 -3.35 4.01 -3.21
N VAL A 48 -4.58 4.50 -3.11
CA VAL A 48 -5.53 4.52 -4.23
C VAL A 48 -6.10 5.92 -4.42
N ALA A 49 -6.27 6.31 -5.68
CA ALA A 49 -7.14 7.43 -6.04
C ALA A 49 -8.41 6.82 -6.65
N VAL A 50 -9.57 7.11 -6.08
CA VAL A 50 -10.84 6.48 -6.46
C VAL A 50 -11.75 7.41 -7.25
N GLN A 51 -12.78 6.84 -7.86
CA GLN A 51 -13.91 7.57 -8.41
C GLN A 51 -14.98 7.68 -7.31
N GLY A 52 -15.33 8.90 -6.92
CA GLY A 52 -16.28 9.15 -5.84
C GLY A 52 -15.65 9.26 -4.46
N ALA A 53 -16.49 9.14 -3.42
CA ALA A 53 -16.07 9.26 -2.03
C ALA A 53 -15.45 7.96 -1.52
N TRP A 54 -14.35 8.08 -0.79
CA TRP A 54 -13.74 6.96 -0.08
C TRP A 54 -14.57 6.56 1.14
N SER A 55 -14.71 5.25 1.37
CA SER A 55 -15.34 4.70 2.57
C SER A 55 -14.67 3.38 2.99
N GLU A 56 -14.96 2.93 4.21
CA GLU A 56 -14.44 1.65 4.71
C GLU A 56 -15.02 0.46 3.94
N GLU A 57 -16.28 0.55 3.52
CA GLU A 57 -16.92 -0.46 2.68
C GLU A 57 -16.18 -0.61 1.35
N MET A 58 -15.76 0.50 0.74
CA MET A 58 -14.96 0.49 -0.48
C MET A 58 -13.58 -0.13 -0.25
N ALA A 59 -12.92 0.19 0.87
CA ALA A 59 -11.64 -0.44 1.24
C ALA A 59 -11.79 -1.97 1.34
N GLN A 60 -12.86 -2.43 1.97
CA GLN A 60 -13.17 -3.84 2.12
C GLN A 60 -13.54 -4.51 0.79
N GLU A 61 -14.27 -3.84 -0.10
CA GLU A 61 -14.55 -4.29 -1.46
C GLU A 61 -13.24 -4.49 -2.26
N LEU A 62 -12.34 -3.51 -2.23
CA LEU A 62 -11.04 -3.61 -2.91
C LEU A 62 -10.18 -4.74 -2.36
N ARG A 63 -10.17 -4.94 -1.03
CA ARG A 63 -9.48 -6.07 -0.39
C ARG A 63 -10.03 -7.40 -0.89
N GLN A 64 -11.35 -7.57 -0.93
CA GLN A 64 -11.99 -8.79 -1.43
C GLN A 64 -11.72 -9.00 -2.92
N TYR A 65 -11.79 -7.93 -3.71
CA TYR A 65 -11.50 -7.98 -5.15
C TYR A 65 -10.07 -8.47 -5.41
N ALA A 66 -9.10 -7.92 -4.67
CA ALA A 66 -7.70 -8.33 -4.71
C ALA A 66 -7.51 -9.78 -4.26
N ALA A 67 -8.14 -10.20 -3.16
CA ALA A 67 -8.04 -11.56 -2.61
C ALA A 67 -8.58 -12.65 -3.56
N ARG A 68 -9.52 -12.32 -4.45
CA ARG A 68 -10.01 -13.25 -5.48
C ARG A 68 -9.03 -13.45 -6.64
N ARG A 69 -8.01 -12.60 -6.77
CA ARG A 69 -7.11 -12.52 -7.94
C ARG A 69 -5.63 -12.69 -7.61
N LEU A 70 -5.26 -12.44 -6.36
CA LEU A 70 -3.89 -12.47 -5.87
C LEU A 70 -3.74 -13.55 -4.79
N SER A 71 -2.52 -14.06 -4.63
CA SER A 71 -2.21 -14.90 -3.48
C SER A 71 -2.33 -14.10 -2.17
N PRO A 72 -2.67 -14.75 -1.03
CA PRO A 72 -2.92 -14.05 0.24
C PRO A 72 -1.79 -13.11 0.70
N HIS A 73 -0.52 -13.47 0.42
CA HIS A 73 0.64 -12.66 0.80
C HIS A 73 0.77 -11.36 -0.01
N LYS A 74 0.16 -11.27 -1.20
CA LYS A 74 0.16 -10.08 -2.07
C LYS A 74 -1.01 -9.14 -1.82
N VAL A 75 -2.06 -9.61 -1.13
CA VAL A 75 -3.23 -8.77 -0.82
C VAL A 75 -2.80 -7.65 0.13
N PRO A 76 -3.06 -6.36 -0.20
CA PRO A 76 -2.74 -5.26 0.69
C PRO A 76 -3.43 -5.44 2.05
N VAL A 77 -2.68 -5.21 3.12
CA VAL A 77 -3.22 -5.25 4.47
C VAL A 77 -3.94 -3.95 4.83
N ASP A 78 -3.62 -2.86 4.14
CA ASP A 78 -4.11 -1.51 4.39
C ASP A 78 -4.34 -0.78 3.06
N PHE A 79 -5.41 0.01 2.99
CA PHE A 79 -5.81 0.78 1.82
C PHE A 79 -6.02 2.24 2.22
N MET A 80 -5.31 3.15 1.57
CA MET A 80 -5.36 4.58 1.88
C MET A 80 -5.76 5.37 0.64
N ALA A 81 -6.86 6.11 0.73
CA ALA A 81 -7.24 7.01 -0.34
C ALA A 81 -6.41 8.30 -0.34
N LEU A 82 -6.06 8.75 -1.53
CA LEU A 82 -5.51 10.08 -1.81
C LEU A 82 -6.32 10.71 -2.94
N ASP A 83 -6.50 12.04 -2.89
CA ASP A 83 -7.13 12.78 -3.99
C ASP A 83 -6.36 12.61 -5.30
N ALA A 84 -5.02 12.57 -5.19
CA ALA A 84 -4.10 12.26 -6.27
C ALA A 84 -2.82 11.61 -5.71
N LEU A 85 -2.26 10.66 -6.47
CA LEU A 85 -0.96 10.09 -6.15
C LEU A 85 0.15 11.13 -6.36
N PRO A 86 1.20 11.16 -5.52
CA PRO A 86 2.33 12.06 -5.72
C PRO A 86 3.01 11.74 -7.05
N ARG A 87 3.39 12.77 -7.79
CA ARG A 87 4.06 12.65 -9.09
C ARG A 87 5.36 13.44 -9.13
N ASN A 88 6.32 12.94 -9.89
CA ASN A 88 7.54 13.68 -10.19
C ASN A 88 7.30 14.73 -11.30
N GLN A 89 8.33 15.51 -11.64
CA GLN A 89 8.27 16.53 -12.71
C GLN A 89 7.91 15.97 -14.10
N MET A 90 8.08 14.67 -14.32
CA MET A 90 7.68 13.99 -15.57
C MET A 90 6.27 13.40 -15.51
N GLY A 91 5.50 13.69 -14.46
CA GLY A 91 4.14 13.18 -14.26
C GLY A 91 4.08 11.70 -13.87
N LYS A 92 5.19 11.02 -13.57
CA LYS A 92 5.18 9.62 -13.12
C LYS A 92 4.92 9.56 -11.62
N VAL A 93 4.16 8.56 -11.17
CA VAL A 93 3.91 8.33 -9.74
C VAL A 93 5.23 8.17 -8.99
N GLU A 94 5.42 8.97 -7.95
CA GLU A 94 6.63 9.02 -7.15
C GLU A 94 6.48 8.15 -5.89
N ARG A 95 6.52 6.82 -6.10
CA ARG A 95 6.32 5.82 -5.03
C ARG A 95 7.31 5.95 -3.87
N ARG A 96 8.49 6.51 -4.10
CA ARG A 96 9.48 6.80 -3.04
C ARG A 96 8.89 7.67 -1.94
N LEU A 97 8.09 8.68 -2.28
CA LEU A 97 7.45 9.56 -1.29
C LEU A 97 6.43 8.79 -0.44
N LEU A 98 5.67 7.88 -1.06
CA LEU A 98 4.72 7.01 -0.34
C LEU A 98 5.45 6.03 0.59
N ARG A 99 6.56 5.44 0.13
CA ARG A 99 7.39 4.57 0.97
C ARG A 99 7.97 5.33 2.17
N MET A 100 8.42 6.56 1.97
CA MET A 100 8.89 7.42 3.07
C MET A 100 7.77 7.74 4.08
N ARG A 101 6.52 7.94 3.63
CA ARG A 101 5.37 8.09 4.52
C ARG A 101 5.17 6.84 5.39
N GLU A 102 5.21 5.65 4.80
CA GLU A 102 5.06 4.41 5.57
C GLU A 102 6.22 4.17 6.54
N GLN A 103 7.45 4.53 6.18
CA GLN A 103 8.59 4.50 7.10
C GLN A 103 8.39 5.43 8.30
N ALA A 104 7.91 6.65 8.07
CA ALA A 104 7.61 7.60 9.13
C ALA A 104 6.47 7.11 10.05
N ARG A 105 5.39 6.56 9.47
CA ARG A 105 4.27 5.96 10.24
C ARG A 105 4.73 4.78 11.10
N ALA A 106 5.56 3.90 10.55
CA ALA A 106 6.10 2.77 11.30
C ALA A 106 7.04 3.23 12.44
N ALA A 107 7.81 4.30 12.24
CA ALA A 107 8.65 4.88 13.28
C ALA A 107 7.82 5.50 14.41
N ALA A 108 6.77 6.25 14.08
CA ALA A 108 5.88 6.86 15.07
C ALA A 108 5.19 5.81 15.98
N CYS A 109 4.68 4.72 15.40
CA CYS A 109 4.05 3.62 16.17
C CYS A 109 5.04 2.96 17.16
N LYS A 110 6.33 2.85 16.79
CA LYS A 110 7.36 2.32 17.70
C LYS A 110 7.64 3.24 18.89
N VAL A 111 7.59 4.56 18.69
CA VAL A 111 7.80 5.54 19.77
C VAL A 111 6.67 5.43 20.79
N GLU A 112 5.42 5.33 20.35
CA GLU A 112 4.27 5.17 21.24
C GLU A 112 4.35 3.86 22.06
N HIS A 113 4.76 2.75 21.44
CA HIS A 113 4.96 1.49 22.17
C HIS A 113 6.08 1.56 23.21
N ALA A 114 7.14 2.34 22.97
CA ALA A 114 8.23 2.48 23.94
C ALA A 114 7.83 3.32 25.17
N VAL A 115 6.93 4.31 24.99
CA VAL A 115 6.48 5.19 26.08
C VAL A 115 5.52 4.48 27.05
N PHE A 116 4.72 3.51 26.58
CA PHE A 116 3.74 2.80 27.42
C PHE A 116 4.30 1.61 28.22
N VAL A 117 5.54 1.19 27.98
CA VAL A 117 6.17 0.02 28.64
C VAL A 117 7.29 0.44 29.60
N SER A 118 7.41 1.74 29.91
CA SER A 118 8.40 2.30 30.84
C SER A 118 7.77 2.75 32.16
#